data_AF-A0A347ZWH1-F1
#
_entry.id   AF-A0A347ZWH1-F1
#
_cell.length_a   1.000
_cell.length_b   1.000
_cell.length_c   1.000
_cell.angle_alpha   90.00
_cell.angle_beta   90.00
_cell.angle_gamma   90.00
#
_symmetry.space_group_name_H-M   'P 1'
#
loop_
_entity.id
_entity.type
_entity.pdbx_description
1 polymer ?
#
loop_
_entity_poly.entity_id
_entity_poly.type
_entity_poly.pdbx_seq_one_letter_code
_entity_poly.pdbx_strand_id
1 'polypeptide(L)'
;MNRFSKVIKSLIPSIILILLLSAFSFPGFESTQSPAIPKQDDGTTPAATVPAGVTKDEIDTSLTSYLKMAWGDSLRLGILERPFTQTDMEYHPETDLVGIMVSEDDTYYYFSLELNDVDGSVGYPSANYAVELDVDKDFKGDYLLWVSGDDSTEWNHADVNVLQDANKDVGGATPVIPDAGAGDGYETVVFSADVTDQADLAWKRVDPDMPNVVQLAIKKTLLEPGQFYWKAWANGNMIDVGQFDFNDFYSNAEAGSPDLDSADYPVNQLNLMDSTCWSANGFQPQEMTGGCYKTPPQIKKKSAPAPEPEPS
;
A
#
# COMPACT_ATOMS: atom_id res chain seq x y z
N MET A 1 -9.42 -38.61 -82.39
CA MET A 1 -10.72 -37.92 -82.52
C MET A 1 -10.73 -36.81 -81.46
N ASN A 2 -10.32 -35.56 -81.77
CA ASN A 2 -11.15 -34.44 -82.27
C ASN A 2 -12.49 -34.34 -81.51
N ARG A 3 -12.98 -33.23 -80.95
CA ARG A 3 -12.67 -31.79 -80.82
C ARG A 3 -13.55 -31.31 -79.63
N PHE A 4 -13.23 -30.28 -78.85
CA PHE A 4 -13.67 -28.88 -79.01
C PHE A 4 -13.09 -28.12 -77.80
N SER A 5 -12.22 -27.10 -77.98
CA SER A 5 -12.52 -25.64 -77.91
C SER A 5 -13.37 -25.23 -76.70
N LYS A 6 -13.11 -24.17 -75.93
CA LYS A 6 -12.32 -22.95 -76.13
C LYS A 6 -12.24 -22.22 -74.78
N VAL A 7 -11.06 -21.66 -74.47
CA VAL A 7 -10.75 -20.41 -73.77
C VAL A 7 -11.91 -19.62 -73.14
N ILE A 8 -11.85 -19.37 -71.83
CA ILE A 8 -12.15 -18.04 -71.24
C ILE A 8 -11.07 -17.72 -70.19
N LYS A 9 -10.24 -16.73 -70.51
CA LYS A 9 -9.43 -15.96 -69.56
C LYS A 9 -10.38 -15.06 -68.79
N SER A 10 -10.37 -15.11 -67.46
CA SER A 10 -11.00 -14.08 -66.64
C SER A 10 -10.06 -13.68 -65.51
N LEU A 11 -9.62 -12.42 -65.59
CA LEU A 11 -8.95 -11.64 -64.57
C LEU A 11 -9.77 -11.64 -63.28
N ILE A 12 -9.15 -11.93 -62.13
CA ILE A 12 -9.51 -11.38 -60.81
C ILE A 12 -8.18 -11.24 -60.02
N PRO A 13 -7.98 -10.13 -59.27
CA PRO A 13 -6.70 -9.44 -59.19
C PRO A 13 -5.83 -9.86 -58.01
N SER A 14 -4.53 -9.57 -58.14
CA SER A 14 -3.58 -9.47 -57.04
C SER A 14 -4.13 -8.53 -55.95
N ILE A 15 -4.58 -9.11 -54.84
CA ILE A 15 -4.74 -8.37 -53.58
C ILE A 15 -3.33 -8.20 -53.03
N ILE A 16 -2.70 -7.09 -53.42
CA ILE A 16 -1.58 -6.52 -52.67
C ILE A 16 -2.21 -5.96 -51.40
N LEU A 17 -2.07 -6.70 -50.29
CA LEU A 17 -2.32 -6.16 -48.96
C LEU A 17 -1.19 -5.16 -48.67
N ILE A 18 -1.39 -3.91 -49.09
CA ILE A 18 -0.62 -2.77 -48.63
C ILE A 18 -1.01 -2.59 -47.16
N LEU A 19 -0.20 -3.13 -46.25
CA LEU A 19 -0.16 -2.68 -44.87
C LEU A 19 0.38 -1.24 -44.90
N LEU A 20 -0.54 -0.29 -45.08
CA LEU A 20 -0.34 1.09 -44.68
C LEU A 20 -0.18 1.07 -43.16
N LEU A 21 1.06 0.96 -42.68
CA LEU A 21 1.41 1.59 -41.41
C LEU A 21 1.19 3.09 -41.62
N SER A 22 -0.03 3.55 -41.35
CA SER A 22 -0.24 4.93 -40.95
C SER A 22 0.53 5.10 -39.65
N ALA A 23 1.73 5.65 -39.73
CA ALA A 23 2.32 6.37 -38.63
C ALA A 23 1.32 7.47 -38.25
N PHE A 24 0.48 7.19 -37.25
CA PHE A 24 -0.13 8.25 -36.47
C PHE A 24 1.02 8.91 -35.72
N SER A 25 1.66 9.87 -36.37
CA SER A 25 2.35 10.94 -35.66
C SER A 25 1.28 11.65 -34.85
N PHE A 26 1.14 11.26 -33.58
CA PHE A 26 0.52 12.13 -32.60
C PHE A 26 1.32 13.44 -32.62
N PRO A 27 0.68 14.59 -32.86
CA PRO A 27 1.37 15.86 -32.64
C PRO A 27 1.88 15.84 -31.20
N GLY A 28 3.18 16.10 -31.05
CA GLY A 28 3.86 16.06 -29.78
C GLY A 28 3.08 16.85 -28.74
N PHE A 29 2.73 16.20 -27.65
CA PHE A 29 2.59 16.89 -26.39
C PHE A 29 4.00 17.31 -25.99
N GLU A 30 4.36 18.49 -26.45
CA GLU A 30 5.39 19.29 -25.81
C GLU A 30 4.88 19.50 -24.38
N SER A 31 5.51 18.84 -23.41
CA SER A 31 5.26 19.11 -21.99
C SER A 31 5.70 20.54 -21.73
N THR A 32 4.78 21.48 -21.93
CA THR A 32 4.91 22.80 -21.37
C THR A 32 4.80 22.59 -19.87
N GLN A 33 5.95 22.53 -19.22
CA GLN A 33 6.07 22.61 -17.77
C GLN A 33 5.19 23.77 -17.32
N SER A 34 4.04 23.44 -16.72
CA SER A 34 3.12 24.43 -16.21
C SER A 34 3.92 25.27 -15.21
N PRO A 35 3.89 26.62 -15.32
CA PRO A 35 4.66 27.45 -14.40
C PRO A 35 4.23 27.10 -12.98
N ALA A 36 5.18 26.67 -12.16
CA ALA A 36 4.97 26.40 -10.74
C ALA A 36 4.25 27.60 -10.13
N ILE A 37 2.97 27.42 -9.81
CA ILE A 37 2.18 28.42 -9.11
C ILE A 37 2.87 28.57 -7.74
N PRO A 38 3.31 29.78 -7.35
CA PRO A 38 3.88 29.97 -6.03
C PRO A 38 2.82 29.58 -5.00
N LYS A 39 3.09 28.54 -4.21
CA LYS A 39 2.23 28.04 -3.14
C LYS A 39 2.06 29.17 -2.12
N GLN A 40 0.91 29.83 -2.15
CA GLN A 40 0.53 30.78 -1.11
C GLN A 40 0.08 29.96 0.08
N ASP A 41 0.92 29.88 1.11
CA ASP A 41 0.59 29.25 2.39
C ASP A 41 -0.53 30.05 3.06
N ASP A 42 -1.74 29.50 3.01
CA ASP A 42 -2.94 30.01 3.67
C ASP A 42 -3.09 29.43 5.09
N GLY A 43 -2.07 28.73 5.60
CA GLY A 43 -2.10 28.06 6.90
C GLY A 43 -2.68 26.64 6.86
N THR A 44 -2.84 26.05 5.67
CA THR A 44 -3.32 24.67 5.49
C THR A 44 -2.20 23.67 5.20
N THR A 45 -0.95 24.09 4.97
CA THR A 45 0.16 23.15 4.74
C THR A 45 0.49 22.41 6.05
N PRO A 46 0.78 21.09 6.02
CA PRO A 46 1.21 20.37 7.20
C PRO A 46 2.51 20.94 7.79
N ALA A 47 2.76 20.64 9.07
CA ALA A 47 3.90 21.15 9.81
C ALA A 47 5.23 20.84 9.10
N ALA A 48 6.14 21.82 9.08
CA ALA A 48 7.48 21.64 8.50
C ALA A 48 8.27 20.52 9.19
N THR A 49 8.08 20.38 10.50
CA THR A 49 8.60 19.26 11.30
C THR A 49 7.40 18.45 11.79
N VAL A 50 7.35 17.16 11.42
CA VAL A 50 6.33 16.24 11.91
C VAL A 50 6.48 16.07 13.43
N PRO A 51 5.40 16.22 14.23
CA PRO A 51 5.46 16.01 15.66
C PRO A 51 5.90 14.59 16.01
N ALA A 52 6.57 14.43 17.17
CA ALA A 52 6.86 13.11 17.71
C ALA A 52 5.56 12.33 17.98
N GLY A 53 5.57 11.04 17.68
CA GLY A 53 4.41 10.18 17.72
C GLY A 53 4.60 8.89 18.49
N VAL A 54 3.68 7.96 18.28
CA VAL A 54 3.79 6.57 18.69
C VAL A 54 4.44 5.81 17.55
N THR A 55 5.59 5.19 17.80
CA THR A 55 6.28 4.33 16.85
C THR A 55 5.88 2.87 17.04
N LYS A 56 5.73 2.17 15.93
CA LYS A 56 5.56 0.74 15.85
C LYS A 56 6.66 0.17 14.95
N ASP A 57 7.49 -0.68 15.52
CA ASP A 57 8.47 -1.47 14.75
C ASP A 57 7.73 -2.55 13.95
N GLU A 58 8.25 -2.80 12.74
CA GLU A 58 7.87 -3.90 11.87
C GLU A 58 9.02 -4.91 11.73
N ILE A 59 8.80 -5.94 10.92
CA ILE A 59 9.83 -6.94 10.65
C ILE A 59 10.83 -6.33 9.68
N ASP A 60 12.11 -6.65 9.85
CA ASP A 60 13.17 -6.20 8.98
C ASP A 60 13.62 -7.38 8.11
N THR A 61 13.09 -7.45 6.89
CA THR A 61 13.41 -8.54 5.95
C THR A 61 14.84 -8.47 5.43
N SER A 62 15.54 -7.33 5.55
CA SER A 62 16.97 -7.26 5.18
C SER A 62 17.81 -8.29 5.94
N LEU A 63 17.40 -8.66 7.17
CA LEU A 63 18.03 -9.67 8.01
C LEU A 63 17.92 -11.10 7.46
N THR A 64 16.97 -11.38 6.57
CA THR A 64 16.75 -12.69 5.96
C THR A 64 16.83 -12.70 4.44
N SER A 65 16.92 -11.52 3.81
CA SER A 65 16.95 -11.33 2.36
C SER A 65 18.02 -12.18 1.65
N TYR A 66 19.20 -12.36 2.25
CA TYR A 66 20.28 -13.19 1.70
C TYR A 66 19.94 -14.68 1.60
N LEU A 67 18.94 -15.14 2.35
CA LEU A 67 18.36 -16.49 2.26
C LEU A 67 17.18 -16.56 1.28
N LYS A 68 16.78 -15.44 0.67
CA LYS A 68 15.60 -15.32 -0.20
C LYS A 68 14.32 -15.73 0.52
N MET A 69 14.16 -15.25 1.74
CA MET A 69 12.97 -15.48 2.57
C MET A 69 12.66 -14.28 3.47
N ALA A 70 11.43 -14.25 3.96
CA ALA A 70 10.96 -13.29 4.96
C ALA A 70 10.21 -14.00 6.10
N TRP A 71 10.10 -13.32 7.24
CA TRP A 71 9.35 -13.79 8.40
C TRP A 71 8.07 -12.97 8.57
N GLY A 72 7.05 -13.54 9.21
CA GLY A 72 5.83 -12.80 9.54
C GLY A 72 4.82 -12.67 8.40
N ASP A 73 5.16 -13.09 7.17
CA ASP A 73 4.19 -13.20 6.09
C ASP A 73 3.01 -14.11 6.48
N SER A 74 1.81 -13.59 6.27
CA SER A 74 0.56 -14.29 6.48
C SER A 74 -0.47 -13.79 5.49
N LEU A 75 -0.51 -14.42 4.31
CA LEU A 75 -1.57 -14.17 3.32
C LEU A 75 -2.95 -14.30 3.96
N ARG A 76 -3.17 -15.33 4.78
CA ARG A 76 -4.46 -15.54 5.46
C ARG A 76 -4.91 -14.37 6.33
N LEU A 77 -3.99 -13.56 6.84
CA LEU A 77 -4.30 -12.40 7.69
C LEU A 77 -4.15 -11.07 6.94
N GLY A 78 -3.84 -11.12 5.64
CA GLY A 78 -3.48 -9.94 4.86
C GLY A 78 -2.25 -9.20 5.41
N ILE A 79 -1.41 -9.85 6.22
CA ILE A 79 -0.16 -9.27 6.73
C ILE A 79 0.95 -9.78 5.83
N LEU A 80 1.39 -8.97 4.87
CA LEU A 80 2.33 -9.37 3.84
C LEU A 80 3.73 -8.90 4.17
N GLU A 81 4.71 -9.78 4.00
CA GLU A 81 6.13 -9.47 4.15
C GLU A 81 6.85 -10.03 2.92
N ARG A 82 6.72 -9.33 1.79
CA ARG A 82 7.13 -9.80 0.46
C ARG A 82 7.91 -8.75 -0.33
N PRO A 83 8.96 -8.10 0.22
CA PRO A 83 9.76 -7.10 -0.48
C PRO A 83 10.73 -7.75 -1.48
N PHE A 84 10.21 -8.64 -2.32
CA PHE A 84 10.98 -9.45 -3.26
C PHE A 84 10.36 -9.43 -4.64
N THR A 85 11.18 -9.50 -5.68
CA THR A 85 10.71 -9.74 -7.05
C THR A 85 10.15 -11.16 -7.21
N GLN A 86 9.23 -11.31 -8.15
CA GLN A 86 8.72 -12.62 -8.58
C GLN A 86 9.86 -13.49 -9.12
N THR A 87 9.81 -14.80 -8.87
CA THR A 87 10.76 -15.83 -9.35
C THR A 87 12.16 -15.74 -8.75
N ASP A 88 12.85 -14.61 -8.91
CA ASP A 88 14.26 -14.46 -8.52
C ASP A 88 14.44 -14.14 -7.05
N MET A 89 13.39 -13.70 -6.37
CA MET A 89 13.42 -13.27 -4.96
C MET A 89 14.53 -12.23 -4.72
N GLU A 90 14.69 -11.30 -5.65
CA GLU A 90 15.58 -10.15 -5.47
C GLU A 90 14.93 -9.17 -4.51
N TYR A 91 15.67 -8.76 -3.48
CA TYR A 91 15.17 -7.93 -2.40
C TYR A 91 15.12 -6.45 -2.79
N HIS A 92 14.04 -5.77 -2.44
CA HIS A 92 13.78 -4.35 -2.71
C HIS A 92 13.52 -3.59 -1.40
N PRO A 93 14.53 -2.90 -0.85
CA PRO A 93 14.42 -2.26 0.47
C PRO A 93 13.40 -1.12 0.53
N GLU A 94 13.11 -0.47 -0.59
CA GLU A 94 12.09 0.59 -0.70
C GLU A 94 10.64 0.07 -0.60
N THR A 95 10.48 -1.25 -0.56
CA THR A 95 9.21 -1.94 -0.35
C THR A 95 9.13 -2.67 0.98
N ASP A 96 10.16 -2.58 1.83
CA ASP A 96 10.26 -3.24 3.15
C ASP A 96 9.99 -2.21 4.25
N LEU A 97 8.84 -2.32 4.92
CA LEU A 97 8.45 -1.42 6.01
C LEU A 97 9.11 -1.91 7.30
N VAL A 98 9.97 -1.09 7.89
CA VAL A 98 10.67 -1.43 9.15
C VAL A 98 10.11 -0.70 10.37
N GLY A 99 9.33 0.37 10.15
CA GLY A 99 8.68 1.07 11.24
C GLY A 99 7.66 2.11 10.78
N ILE A 100 6.60 2.29 11.57
CA ILE A 100 5.60 3.32 11.34
C ILE A 100 5.51 4.23 12.56
N MET A 101 5.61 5.54 12.37
CA MET A 101 5.28 6.52 13.40
C MET A 101 3.96 7.20 13.08
N VAL A 102 3.03 7.17 14.03
CA VAL A 102 1.77 7.91 13.96
C VAL A 102 1.80 9.09 14.93
N SER A 103 1.59 10.30 14.42
CA SER A 103 1.48 11.51 15.22
C SER A 103 0.35 12.41 14.75
N GLU A 104 0.11 13.52 15.44
CA GLU A 104 -0.93 14.48 15.06
C GLU A 104 -0.55 15.90 15.50
N ASP A 105 -1.12 16.89 14.83
CA ASP A 105 -1.24 18.26 15.32
C ASP A 105 -2.72 18.67 15.40
N ASP A 106 -3.02 19.96 15.42
CA ASP A 106 -4.40 20.46 15.48
C ASP A 106 -5.20 20.19 14.20
N THR A 107 -4.55 19.94 13.06
CA THR A 107 -5.17 19.87 11.72
C THR A 107 -5.01 18.50 11.06
N TYR A 108 -3.86 17.84 11.24
CA TYR A 108 -3.50 16.62 10.52
C TYR A 108 -3.15 15.46 11.47
N TYR A 109 -3.48 14.25 11.01
CA TYR A 109 -2.77 13.04 11.39
C TYR A 109 -1.59 12.85 10.46
N TYR A 110 -0.46 12.42 11.00
CA TYR A 110 0.76 12.11 10.27
C TYR A 110 1.08 10.63 10.37
N PHE A 111 1.50 10.04 9.26
CA PHE A 111 2.04 8.70 9.17
C PHE A 111 3.43 8.80 8.54
N SER A 112 4.46 8.49 9.30
CA SER A 112 5.83 8.37 8.78
C SER A 112 6.14 6.89 8.61
N LEU A 113 6.26 6.47 7.36
CA LEU A 113 6.55 5.10 6.93
C LEU A 113 8.08 5.01 6.74
N GLU A 114 8.76 4.36 7.67
CA GLU A 114 10.18 4.07 7.60
C GLU A 114 10.40 2.78 6.82
N LEU A 115 11.16 2.89 5.73
CA LEU A 115 11.56 1.79 4.88
C LEU A 115 12.96 1.33 5.25
N ASN A 116 13.33 0.10 4.90
CA ASN A 116 14.67 -0.39 5.15
C ASN A 116 15.75 0.50 4.51
N ASP A 117 15.53 0.89 3.25
CA ASP A 117 16.36 1.83 2.50
C ASP A 117 15.56 2.40 1.31
N VAL A 118 16.19 3.26 0.51
CA VAL A 118 15.65 3.75 -0.76
C VAL A 118 15.94 2.80 -1.92
N ASP A 119 15.29 3.02 -3.06
CA ASP A 119 15.64 2.31 -4.29
C ASP A 119 17.03 2.73 -4.73
N GLY A 120 17.98 1.78 -4.74
CA GLY A 120 19.38 2.06 -5.07
C GLY A 120 19.61 2.57 -6.50
N SER A 121 18.64 2.42 -7.41
CA SER A 121 18.74 2.86 -8.79
C SER A 121 18.36 4.34 -8.99
N VAL A 122 17.41 4.85 -8.20
CA VAL A 122 16.92 6.24 -8.30
C VAL A 122 17.24 7.10 -7.08
N GLY A 123 17.57 6.50 -5.94
CA GLY A 123 18.01 7.18 -4.72
C GLY A 123 16.90 7.77 -3.85
N TYR A 124 15.65 7.34 -4.06
CA TYR A 124 14.47 7.73 -3.27
C TYR A 124 13.50 6.55 -3.11
N PRO A 125 12.53 6.62 -2.19
CA PRO A 125 11.45 5.64 -2.07
C PRO A 125 10.58 5.63 -3.33
N SER A 126 10.82 4.69 -4.25
CA SER A 126 10.22 4.73 -5.61
C SER A 126 8.92 3.93 -5.74
N ALA A 127 8.52 3.21 -4.68
CA ALA A 127 7.32 2.38 -4.66
C ALA A 127 6.05 3.22 -4.45
N ASN A 128 4.89 2.56 -4.39
CA ASN A 128 3.66 3.15 -3.89
C ASN A 128 3.55 2.90 -2.38
N TYR A 129 3.00 3.88 -1.66
CA TYR A 129 2.84 3.83 -0.21
C TYR A 129 1.40 4.17 0.16
N ALA A 130 0.84 3.47 1.13
CA ALA A 130 -0.53 3.74 1.53
C ALA A 130 -0.78 3.54 3.02
N VAL A 131 -1.87 4.13 3.50
CA VAL A 131 -2.45 3.88 4.81
C VAL A 131 -3.95 3.66 4.64
N GLU A 132 -4.41 2.45 5.00
CA GLU A 132 -5.82 2.15 5.19
C GLU A 132 -6.28 2.67 6.55
N LEU A 133 -7.49 3.19 6.59
CA LEU A 133 -8.11 3.81 7.76
C LEU A 133 -9.52 3.27 7.93
N ASP A 134 -9.79 2.65 9.06
CA ASP A 134 -11.08 2.09 9.46
C ASP A 134 -11.62 2.91 10.63
N VAL A 135 -12.62 3.76 10.35
CA VAL A 135 -13.16 4.72 11.32
C VAL A 135 -14.36 4.17 12.08
N ASP A 136 -15.07 3.17 11.54
CA ASP A 136 -16.19 2.52 12.21
C ASP A 136 -15.81 1.27 13.03
N LYS A 137 -14.55 0.84 12.90
CA LYS A 137 -13.84 -0.16 13.71
C LYS A 137 -14.31 -1.59 13.46
N ASP A 138 -14.72 -1.90 12.24
CA ASP A 138 -15.15 -3.22 11.83
C ASP A 138 -14.04 -4.06 11.13
N PHE A 139 -12.84 -3.47 10.97
CA PHE A 139 -11.66 -4.01 10.31
C PHE A 139 -11.78 -4.20 8.81
N LYS A 140 -12.63 -3.38 8.20
CA LYS A 140 -12.67 -3.08 6.78
C LYS A 140 -12.31 -1.62 6.62
N GLY A 141 -11.40 -1.31 5.69
CA GLY A 141 -10.95 0.06 5.54
C GLY A 141 -12.04 0.95 4.94
N ASP A 142 -12.41 2.03 5.63
CA ASP A 142 -13.35 3.04 5.10
C ASP A 142 -12.64 4.00 4.12
N TYR A 143 -11.36 4.30 4.35
CA TYR A 143 -10.56 5.19 3.52
C TYR A 143 -9.17 4.62 3.23
N LEU A 144 -8.64 4.97 2.06
CA LEU A 144 -7.26 4.70 1.67
C LEU A 144 -6.57 6.01 1.29
N LEU A 145 -5.53 6.39 2.05
CA LEU A 145 -4.56 7.38 1.58
C LEU A 145 -3.48 6.65 0.79
N TRP A 146 -3.45 6.86 -0.53
CA TRP A 146 -2.46 6.28 -1.43
C TRP A 146 -1.57 7.37 -2.03
N VAL A 147 -0.28 7.10 -2.09
CA VAL A 147 0.68 7.94 -2.81
C VAL A 147 1.65 7.13 -3.67
N SER A 148 2.10 7.71 -4.78
CA SER A 148 3.32 7.24 -5.46
C SER A 148 4.54 7.93 -4.86
N GLY A 149 5.65 7.21 -4.72
CA GLY A 149 6.91 7.73 -4.22
C GLY A 149 7.59 8.71 -5.18
N ASP A 150 8.33 9.69 -4.63
CA ASP A 150 9.17 10.64 -5.37
C ASP A 150 10.34 11.14 -4.48
N ASP A 151 11.13 12.10 -4.98
CA ASP A 151 12.27 12.68 -4.27
C ASP A 151 11.93 14.00 -3.54
N SER A 152 10.65 14.36 -3.43
CA SER A 152 10.26 15.67 -2.90
C SER A 152 10.33 15.71 -1.38
N THR A 153 11.23 16.54 -0.84
CA THR A 153 11.29 16.85 0.60
C THR A 153 10.28 17.92 1.04
N GLU A 154 9.55 18.50 0.08
CA GLU A 154 8.51 19.49 0.32
C GLU A 154 7.11 18.87 0.26
N TRP A 155 6.21 19.31 1.16
CA TRP A 155 4.82 18.87 1.18
C TRP A 155 4.10 19.22 -0.13
N ASN A 156 3.60 18.18 -0.81
CA ASN A 156 2.94 18.30 -2.10
C ASN A 156 1.74 17.33 -2.23
N HIS A 157 0.98 17.46 -3.33
CA HIS A 157 -0.17 16.60 -3.68
C HIS A 157 0.06 15.74 -4.92
N ALA A 158 1.26 15.77 -5.49
CA ALA A 158 1.53 15.01 -6.71
C ALA A 158 1.28 13.54 -6.44
N ASP A 159 0.44 12.90 -7.26
CA ASP A 159 0.08 11.48 -7.13
C ASP A 159 -0.44 11.08 -5.74
N VAL A 160 -1.04 12.03 -5.00
CA VAL A 160 -1.74 11.77 -3.75
C VAL A 160 -3.22 11.53 -4.06
N ASN A 161 -3.76 10.43 -3.55
CA ASN A 161 -5.16 10.07 -3.68
C ASN A 161 -5.72 9.70 -2.31
N VAL A 162 -6.93 10.18 -2.00
CA VAL A 162 -7.75 9.64 -0.90
C VAL A 162 -8.96 8.97 -1.55
N LEU A 163 -9.05 7.66 -1.34
CA LEU A 163 -10.16 6.84 -1.81
C LEU A 163 -11.04 6.45 -0.63
N GLN A 164 -12.30 6.16 -0.92
CA GLN A 164 -13.31 5.76 0.03
C GLN A 164 -13.98 4.49 -0.44
N ASP A 165 -14.20 3.59 0.51
CA ASP A 165 -15.16 2.49 0.43
C ASP A 165 -16.55 3.06 0.74
N ALA A 166 -17.34 3.33 -0.30
CA ALA A 166 -18.64 4.00 -0.14
C ALA A 166 -19.78 2.98 0.10
N ASN A 167 -19.63 1.77 -0.43
CA ASN A 167 -20.58 0.67 -0.25
C ASN A 167 -20.34 -0.16 1.03
N LYS A 168 -19.20 0.06 1.71
CA LYS A 168 -18.75 -0.59 2.96
C LYS A 168 -18.51 -2.09 2.77
N ASP A 169 -17.87 -2.47 1.67
CA ASP A 169 -17.64 -3.86 1.33
C ASP A 169 -16.21 -4.24 0.91
N VAL A 170 -15.17 -3.46 1.25
CA VAL A 170 -13.75 -3.85 1.04
C VAL A 170 -13.51 -5.30 1.50
N GLY A 171 -12.99 -6.14 0.59
CA GLY A 171 -12.65 -7.54 0.82
C GLY A 171 -13.85 -8.50 0.89
N GLY A 172 -13.70 -9.57 1.66
CA GLY A 172 -14.70 -10.62 1.84
C GLY A 172 -15.81 -10.26 2.84
N ALA A 173 -16.73 -11.19 3.12
CA ALA A 173 -17.77 -10.94 4.14
C ALA A 173 -17.21 -10.93 5.57
N THR A 174 -16.10 -11.62 5.80
CA THR A 174 -15.39 -11.76 7.06
C THR A 174 -14.19 -10.83 7.04
N PRO A 175 -14.11 -9.83 7.93
CA PRO A 175 -12.94 -8.94 7.98
C PRO A 175 -11.65 -9.74 8.14
N VAL A 176 -10.60 -9.35 7.43
CA VAL A 176 -9.23 -9.93 7.48
C VAL A 176 -9.09 -11.36 6.96
N ILE A 177 -10.07 -12.24 7.20
CA ILE A 177 -9.97 -13.67 6.86
C ILE A 177 -10.58 -13.91 5.49
N PRO A 178 -9.82 -14.52 4.56
CA PRO A 178 -10.31 -14.70 3.22
C PRO A 178 -11.52 -15.63 3.18
N ASP A 179 -12.55 -15.22 2.43
CA ASP A 179 -13.77 -16.01 2.23
C ASP A 179 -14.31 -15.95 0.80
N ALA A 180 -15.46 -16.58 0.58
CA ALA A 180 -16.08 -16.67 -0.75
C ALA A 180 -16.97 -15.46 -1.08
N GLY A 181 -16.88 -14.39 -0.28
CA GLY A 181 -17.60 -13.13 -0.47
C GLY A 181 -17.20 -12.42 -1.77
N ALA A 182 -18.02 -11.44 -2.15
CA ALA A 182 -17.90 -10.72 -3.42
C ALA A 182 -17.83 -9.20 -3.21
N GLY A 183 -17.23 -8.76 -2.09
CA GLY A 183 -16.93 -7.35 -1.91
C GLY A 183 -15.82 -6.91 -2.86
N ASP A 184 -15.60 -5.60 -2.92
CA ASP A 184 -14.57 -5.01 -3.77
C ASP A 184 -13.46 -4.36 -2.93
N GLY A 185 -13.05 -3.14 -3.29
CA GLY A 185 -11.97 -2.43 -2.64
C GLY A 185 -12.40 -0.97 -2.48
N TYR A 186 -11.53 -0.04 -2.84
CA TYR A 186 -11.88 1.37 -2.79
C TYR A 186 -12.36 1.85 -4.16
N GLU A 187 -13.60 2.34 -4.23
CA GLU A 187 -14.31 2.63 -5.47
C GLU A 187 -14.66 4.13 -5.67
N THR A 188 -14.51 4.95 -4.64
CA THR A 188 -14.81 6.40 -4.69
C THR A 188 -13.58 7.26 -4.47
N VAL A 189 -13.28 8.18 -5.40
CA VAL A 189 -12.22 9.20 -5.21
C VAL A 189 -12.78 10.38 -4.39
N VAL A 190 -12.24 10.60 -3.19
CA VAL A 190 -12.57 11.74 -2.32
C VAL A 190 -11.64 12.92 -2.58
N PHE A 191 -10.36 12.64 -2.85
CA PHE A 191 -9.34 13.64 -3.16
C PHE A 191 -8.32 13.10 -4.15
N SER A 192 -7.88 13.96 -5.05
CA SER A 192 -6.69 13.78 -5.87
C SER A 192 -6.17 15.15 -6.32
N ALA A 193 -4.99 15.19 -6.95
CA ALA A 193 -4.46 16.42 -7.55
C ALA A 193 -5.42 17.08 -8.57
N ASP A 194 -6.30 16.29 -9.20
CA ASP A 194 -7.29 16.77 -10.17
C ASP A 194 -8.62 17.22 -9.52
N VAL A 195 -8.82 16.94 -8.23
CA VAL A 195 -10.01 17.32 -7.45
C VAL A 195 -9.66 18.55 -6.59
N THR A 196 -9.85 19.75 -7.15
CA THR A 196 -9.35 21.00 -6.54
C THR A 196 -10.19 21.56 -5.39
N ASP A 197 -11.41 21.04 -5.18
CA ASP A 197 -12.34 21.58 -4.17
C ASP A 197 -11.92 21.23 -2.73
N GLN A 198 -11.02 20.26 -2.57
CA GLN A 198 -10.49 19.82 -1.27
C GLN A 198 -8.96 19.82 -1.28
N ALA A 199 -8.37 20.91 -1.78
CA ALA A 199 -6.93 21.00 -2.01
C ALA A 199 -6.08 20.63 -0.79
N ASP A 200 -6.57 20.67 0.45
CA ASP A 200 -5.79 20.42 1.66
C ASP A 200 -6.14 19.10 2.39
N LEU A 201 -6.81 18.14 1.74
CA LEU A 201 -7.24 16.92 2.42
C LEU A 201 -6.08 16.00 2.80
N ALA A 202 -5.10 15.83 1.92
CA ALA A 202 -3.97 14.95 2.14
C ALA A 202 -2.70 15.41 1.42
N TRP A 203 -1.56 15.03 1.99
CA TRP A 203 -0.24 15.46 1.54
C TRP A 203 0.77 14.32 1.64
N LYS A 204 1.83 14.42 0.85
CA LYS A 204 3.02 13.57 0.96
C LYS A 204 4.31 14.39 0.92
N ARG A 205 5.39 13.79 1.42
CA ARG A 205 6.79 14.13 1.14
C ARG A 205 7.72 13.00 1.58
N VAL A 206 8.99 13.09 1.19
CA VAL A 206 10.10 12.38 1.85
C VAL A 206 10.57 13.22 3.03
N ASP A 207 10.94 12.59 4.15
CA ASP A 207 11.54 13.30 5.28
C ASP A 207 12.88 13.95 4.85
N PRO A 208 13.08 15.26 5.10
CA PRO A 208 14.27 15.98 4.65
C PRO A 208 15.57 15.51 5.32
N ASP A 209 15.49 14.88 6.49
CA ASP A 209 16.63 14.38 7.26
C ASP A 209 16.80 12.85 7.13
N MET A 210 15.76 12.13 6.68
CA MET A 210 15.73 10.67 6.54
C MET A 210 15.16 10.24 5.18
N PRO A 211 16.00 9.97 4.16
CA PRO A 211 15.53 9.73 2.79
C PRO A 211 14.72 8.44 2.60
N ASN A 212 14.83 7.49 3.55
CA ASN A 212 14.06 6.25 3.58
C ASN A 212 12.71 6.40 4.32
N VAL A 213 12.30 7.62 4.70
CA VAL A 213 11.04 7.85 5.41
C VAL A 213 10.08 8.63 4.50
N VAL A 214 8.95 8.00 4.18
CA VAL A 214 7.83 8.65 3.50
C VAL A 214 6.87 9.20 4.54
N GLN A 215 6.56 10.48 4.46
CA GLN A 215 5.63 11.16 5.36
C GLN A 215 4.34 11.48 4.65
N LEU A 216 3.25 11.03 5.26
CA LEU A 216 1.89 11.26 4.79
C LEU A 216 1.15 12.10 5.84
N ALA A 217 0.32 13.04 5.39
CA ALA A 217 -0.56 13.80 6.25
C ALA A 217 -2.00 13.71 5.75
N ILE A 218 -2.97 13.52 6.64
CA ILE A 218 -4.39 13.49 6.33
C ILE A 218 -5.19 14.32 7.32
N LYS A 219 -6.13 15.13 6.80
CA LYS A 219 -6.87 16.09 7.61
C LYS A 219 -7.77 15.38 8.62
N LYS A 220 -7.71 15.81 9.88
CA LYS A 220 -8.41 15.14 11.00
C LYS A 220 -9.92 15.12 10.85
N THR A 221 -10.49 16.09 10.14
CA THR A 221 -11.94 16.18 9.88
C THR A 221 -12.48 14.97 9.11
N LEU A 222 -11.64 14.25 8.37
CA LEU A 222 -12.04 13.01 7.70
C LEU A 222 -12.16 11.83 8.67
N LEU A 223 -11.41 11.86 9.77
CA LEU A 223 -11.23 10.75 10.70
C LEU A 223 -11.88 11.00 12.06
N GLU A 224 -12.86 11.89 12.16
CA GLU A 224 -13.59 12.13 13.40
C GLU A 224 -14.29 10.85 13.90
N PRO A 225 -14.23 10.54 15.21
CA PRO A 225 -13.81 11.38 16.34
C PRO A 225 -12.32 11.26 16.71
N GLY A 226 -11.45 10.82 15.80
CA GLY A 226 -10.02 10.60 16.04
C GLY A 226 -9.69 9.24 16.64
N GLN A 227 -10.60 8.27 16.47
CA GLN A 227 -10.43 6.89 16.88
C GLN A 227 -10.67 5.98 15.68
N PHE A 228 -9.64 5.29 15.22
CA PHE A 228 -9.68 4.46 14.03
C PHE A 228 -8.63 3.35 14.11
N TYR A 229 -8.86 2.27 13.38
CA TYR A 229 -7.79 1.34 13.05
C TYR A 229 -7.05 1.84 11.81
N TRP A 230 -5.77 1.50 11.71
CA TRP A 230 -4.94 1.80 10.55
C TRP A 230 -4.04 0.63 10.18
N LYS A 231 -3.68 0.57 8.90
CA LYS A 231 -2.73 -0.39 8.34
C LYS A 231 -1.92 0.30 7.25
N ALA A 232 -0.60 0.17 7.31
CA ALA A 232 0.29 0.78 6.32
C ALA A 232 0.74 -0.25 5.27
N TRP A 233 1.07 0.25 4.08
CA TRP A 233 1.46 -0.55 2.93
C TRP A 233 2.64 0.08 2.19
N ALA A 234 3.52 -0.76 1.69
CA ALA A 234 4.49 -0.44 0.66
C ALA A 234 4.34 -1.43 -0.49
N ASN A 235 4.34 -0.94 -1.73
CA ASN A 235 4.15 -1.80 -2.90
C ASN A 235 4.86 -1.27 -4.14
N GLY A 236 5.81 -2.06 -4.66
CA GLY A 236 6.59 -1.74 -5.86
C GLY A 236 5.82 -1.93 -7.18
N ASN A 237 4.61 -2.50 -7.15
CA ASN A 237 3.80 -2.73 -8.33
C ASN A 237 2.67 -1.68 -8.49
N MET A 238 1.93 -1.74 -9.60
CA MET A 238 0.62 -1.08 -9.67
C MET A 238 -0.39 -1.96 -8.92
N ILE A 239 -0.96 -1.45 -7.82
CA ILE A 239 -2.09 -2.12 -7.15
C ILE A 239 -3.39 -1.78 -7.90
N ASP A 240 -4.31 -2.74 -7.94
CA ASP A 240 -5.73 -2.46 -8.20
C ASP A 240 -6.41 -2.09 -6.88
N VAL A 241 -6.74 -0.80 -6.70
CA VAL A 241 -7.40 -0.30 -5.48
C VAL A 241 -8.75 -0.95 -5.25
N GLY A 242 -9.39 -1.48 -6.29
CA GLY A 242 -10.65 -2.22 -6.20
C GLY A 242 -10.49 -3.68 -5.75
N GLN A 243 -9.29 -4.09 -5.35
CA GLN A 243 -8.99 -5.45 -4.84
C GLN A 243 -8.23 -5.42 -3.51
N PHE A 244 -8.38 -4.35 -2.73
CA PHE A 244 -7.85 -4.32 -1.35
C PHE A 244 -8.47 -5.45 -0.52
N ASP A 245 -7.75 -5.88 0.54
CA ASP A 245 -7.83 -7.24 1.09
C ASP A 245 -7.48 -8.31 0.03
N PHE A 246 -6.30 -8.17 -0.58
CA PHE A 246 -5.80 -9.07 -1.64
C PHE A 246 -5.94 -10.56 -1.31
N ASN A 247 -5.87 -10.93 -0.04
CA ASN A 247 -6.07 -12.31 0.39
C ASN A 247 -7.43 -12.92 0.01
N ASP A 248 -8.47 -12.11 -0.21
CA ASP A 248 -9.76 -12.56 -0.75
C ASP A 248 -9.71 -12.84 -2.26
N PHE A 249 -8.77 -12.23 -2.99
CA PHE A 249 -8.68 -12.30 -4.45
C PHE A 249 -7.64 -13.30 -4.95
N TYR A 250 -6.62 -13.60 -4.15
CA TYR A 250 -5.51 -14.47 -4.54
C TYR A 250 -5.45 -15.72 -3.67
N SER A 251 -5.44 -16.89 -4.30
CA SER A 251 -5.09 -18.13 -3.61
C SER A 251 -3.60 -18.14 -3.21
N ASN A 252 -3.20 -19.01 -2.27
CA ASN A 252 -1.78 -19.14 -1.90
C ASN A 252 -0.88 -19.41 -3.12
N ALA A 253 -1.34 -20.22 -4.07
CA ALA A 253 -0.56 -20.54 -5.29
C ALA A 253 -0.43 -19.33 -6.24
N GLU A 254 -1.46 -18.50 -6.34
CA GLU A 254 -1.43 -17.27 -7.16
C GLU A 254 -0.59 -16.18 -6.50
N ALA A 255 -0.74 -16.01 -5.19
CA ALA A 255 0.00 -15.03 -4.41
C ALA A 255 1.49 -15.40 -4.25
N GLY A 256 1.78 -16.70 -4.16
CA GLY A 256 3.09 -17.24 -3.78
C GLY A 256 3.41 -17.01 -2.31
N SER A 257 4.60 -17.44 -1.89
CA SER A 257 5.06 -17.33 -0.50
C SER A 257 6.55 -16.99 -0.39
N PRO A 258 6.96 -16.14 0.56
CA PRO A 258 8.37 -15.91 0.86
C PRO A 258 8.97 -16.97 1.81
N ASP A 259 8.19 -17.95 2.26
CA ASP A 259 8.66 -19.04 3.11
C ASP A 259 9.25 -20.19 2.28
N LEU A 260 10.54 -20.50 2.49
CA LEU A 260 11.26 -21.57 1.79
C LEU A 260 10.64 -22.97 1.97
N ASP A 261 9.93 -23.20 3.08
CA ASP A 261 9.29 -24.48 3.36
C ASP A 261 7.85 -24.56 2.81
N SER A 262 7.34 -23.48 2.21
CA SER A 262 6.02 -23.45 1.60
C SER A 262 5.99 -24.20 0.27
N ALA A 263 4.88 -24.90 0.01
CA ALA A 263 4.62 -25.49 -1.30
C ALA A 263 4.38 -24.43 -2.39
N ASP A 264 4.09 -23.20 -1.98
CA ASP A 264 3.80 -22.06 -2.84
C ASP A 264 5.00 -21.09 -2.97
N TYR A 265 6.20 -21.48 -2.56
CA TYR A 265 7.43 -20.71 -2.80
C TYR A 265 7.83 -20.72 -4.30
N PRO A 266 8.33 -19.61 -4.88
CA PRO A 266 8.59 -18.28 -4.31
C PRO A 266 7.36 -17.35 -4.32
N VAL A 267 7.52 -16.07 -3.92
CA VAL A 267 6.46 -15.05 -4.12
C VAL A 267 6.06 -14.96 -5.59
N ASN A 268 4.79 -14.65 -5.84
CA ASN A 268 4.19 -14.71 -7.17
C ASN A 268 3.43 -13.41 -7.50
N GLN A 269 2.10 -13.40 -7.65
CA GLN A 269 1.36 -12.20 -8.06
C GLN A 269 1.38 -11.09 -6.99
N LEU A 270 1.49 -11.47 -5.71
CA LEU A 270 1.70 -10.53 -4.60
C LEU A 270 3.18 -10.49 -4.26
N ASN A 271 3.98 -9.87 -5.12
CA ASN A 271 5.41 -9.61 -4.94
C ASN A 271 5.65 -8.11 -4.72
N LEU A 272 6.86 -7.75 -4.27
CA LEU A 272 7.26 -6.37 -3.96
C LEU A 272 6.26 -5.65 -3.03
N MET A 273 5.72 -6.36 -2.04
CA MET A 273 4.62 -5.88 -1.21
C MET A 273 4.88 -6.14 0.27
N ASP A 274 4.61 -5.15 1.09
CA ASP A 274 4.71 -5.21 2.54
C ASP A 274 3.51 -4.49 3.15
N SER A 275 3.01 -5.01 4.26
CA SER A 275 1.91 -4.42 4.98
C SER A 275 1.99 -4.73 6.47
N THR A 276 1.59 -3.76 7.27
CA THR A 276 1.49 -3.96 8.71
C THR A 276 0.27 -4.81 9.09
N CYS A 277 0.22 -5.27 10.34
CA CYS A 277 -1.06 -5.65 10.95
C CYS A 277 -1.93 -4.41 11.25
N TRP A 278 -3.21 -4.61 11.57
CA TRP A 278 -4.11 -3.53 11.99
C TRP A 278 -3.74 -2.99 13.37
N SER A 279 -3.54 -1.68 13.48
CA SER A 279 -3.19 -0.99 14.71
C SER A 279 -4.25 0.05 15.09
N ALA A 280 -4.50 0.25 16.39
CA ALA A 280 -5.45 1.24 16.86
C ALA A 280 -4.78 2.60 17.10
N ASN A 281 -5.49 3.67 16.76
CA ASN A 281 -5.16 5.03 17.17
C ASN A 281 -6.27 5.60 18.07
N GLY A 282 -5.91 6.23 19.19
CA GLY A 282 -6.87 6.94 20.06
C GLY A 282 -7.76 6.06 20.96
N PHE A 283 -7.54 4.74 21.01
CA PHE A 283 -8.25 3.83 21.92
C PHE A 283 -7.45 2.55 22.23
N GLN A 284 -7.94 1.75 23.19
CA GLN A 284 -7.38 0.43 23.47
C GLN A 284 -8.08 -0.62 22.59
N PRO A 285 -7.35 -1.33 21.72
CA PRO A 285 -7.95 -2.32 20.84
C PRO A 285 -8.42 -3.55 21.63
N GLN A 286 -9.47 -4.20 21.13
CA GLN A 286 -9.83 -5.55 21.57
C GLN A 286 -8.88 -6.57 20.92
N GLU A 287 -8.73 -7.74 21.53
CA GLU A 287 -7.98 -8.85 20.90
C GLU A 287 -8.71 -9.34 19.65
N MET A 288 -7.94 -9.54 18.59
CA MET A 288 -8.45 -9.42 17.23
C MET A 288 -7.61 -10.22 16.24
N THR A 289 -8.25 -10.87 15.28
CA THR A 289 -7.55 -11.51 14.16
C THR A 289 -7.04 -10.44 13.18
N GLY A 290 -5.77 -10.49 12.78
CA GLY A 290 -5.13 -9.47 11.94
C GLY A 290 -4.67 -8.21 12.67
N GLY A 291 -5.04 -8.05 13.95
CA GLY A 291 -4.59 -6.93 14.77
C GLY A 291 -3.17 -7.12 15.30
N CYS A 292 -2.45 -6.01 15.45
CA CYS A 292 -1.12 -5.98 16.06
C CYS A 292 -1.20 -6.25 17.57
N TYR A 293 -1.08 -7.52 17.94
CA TYR A 293 -1.13 -7.90 19.34
C TYR A 293 0.26 -7.85 19.99
N LYS A 294 0.45 -6.90 20.92
CA LYS A 294 1.49 -7.00 21.97
C LYS A 294 0.77 -7.42 23.25
N THR A 295 0.98 -8.65 23.72
CA THR A 295 0.50 -9.07 25.04
C THR A 295 1.02 -8.08 26.09
N PRO A 296 0.18 -7.47 26.93
CA PRO A 296 0.67 -6.72 28.07
C PRO A 296 1.60 -7.63 28.88
N PRO A 297 2.79 -7.18 29.31
CA PRO A 297 3.66 -8.01 30.13
C PRO A 297 2.88 -8.51 31.34
N GLN A 298 2.75 -9.83 31.45
CA GLN A 298 2.10 -10.49 32.59
C GLN A 298 2.86 -10.04 33.85
N ILE A 299 2.26 -9.15 34.65
CA ILE A 299 2.80 -8.82 35.96
C ILE A 299 2.71 -10.11 36.78
N LYS A 300 3.84 -10.82 36.91
CA LYS A 300 3.97 -11.90 37.88
C LYS A 300 3.70 -11.28 39.24
N LYS A 301 2.48 -11.45 39.76
CA LYS A 301 2.18 -11.15 41.16
C LYS A 301 3.20 -11.93 41.98
N LYS A 302 4.10 -11.21 42.65
CA LYS A 302 5.02 -11.79 43.63
C LYS A 302 4.15 -12.59 44.60
N SER A 303 4.30 -13.91 44.59
CA SER A 303 3.61 -14.79 45.52
C SER A 303 3.82 -14.24 46.93
N ALA A 304 2.72 -14.03 47.65
CA ALA A 304 2.78 -13.61 49.04
C ALA A 304 3.68 -14.60 49.81
N PRO A 305 4.54 -14.13 50.73
CA PRO A 305 5.30 -15.02 51.60
C PRO A 305 4.32 -15.95 52.32
N ALA A 306 4.69 -17.24 52.41
CA ALA A 306 3.92 -18.21 53.18
C ALA A 306 3.74 -17.68 54.62
N PRO A 307 2.55 -17.81 55.22
CA PRO A 307 2.34 -17.39 56.59
C PRO A 307 3.30 -18.13 57.52
N GLU A 308 3.95 -17.38 58.39
CA GLU A 308 4.87 -17.88 59.40
C GLU A 308 4.09 -18.82 60.35
N PRO A 309 4.61 -20.03 60.65
CA PRO A 309 3.91 -20.95 61.52
C PRO A 309 3.75 -20.37 62.92
N GLU A 310 2.54 -20.47 63.49
CA GLU A 310 2.24 -19.96 64.82
C GLU A 310 3.16 -20.61 65.88
N PRO A 311 3.69 -19.83 66.82
CA PRO A 311 4.51 -20.37 67.90
C PRO A 311 3.67 -21.26 68.83
N SER A 312 4.18 -22.46 69.04
CA SER A 312 3.65 -23.50 69.95
C SER A 312 3.77 -23.15 71.42
#